data_AF-A0A349FWA8-F1
#
_entry.id   AF-A0A349FWA8-F1
#
_cell.length_a   1.000
_cell.length_b   1.000
_cell.length_c   1.000
_cell.angle_alpha   90.00
_cell.angle_beta   90.00
_cell.angle_gamma   90.00
#
_symmetry.space_group_name_H-M   'P 1'
#
loop_
_entity.id
_entity.type
_entity.pdbx_description
1 polymer ?
#
loop_
_entity_poly.entity_id
_entity_poly.type
_entity_poly.pdbx_seq_one_letter_code
_entity_poly.pdbx_strand_id
1 'polypeptide(L)' 'MDKKAVILCVLDGWGIAPPGPGNAISIANPQTFNYLLQNYPSTQLLASGPAVGLPEGQDGNSET' A
#
# COMPACT_ATOMS: atom_id res chain seq x y z
N MET A 1 6.75 -32.79 3.33
CA MET A 1 6.57 -31.44 3.92
C MET A 1 5.27 -30.89 3.39
N ASP A 2 4.36 -30.51 4.29
CA ASP A 2 3.14 -29.81 3.88
C ASP A 2 3.51 -28.46 3.26
N LYS A 3 2.93 -28.15 2.10
CA LYS A 3 3.15 -26.86 1.44
C LYS A 3 2.52 -25.77 2.30
N LYS A 4 3.31 -24.77 2.68
CA LYS A 4 2.77 -23.55 3.28
C LYS A 4 2.15 -22.70 2.19
N ALA A 5 0.91 -22.27 2.39
CA ALA A 5 0.26 -21.31 1.50
C ALA A 5 0.87 -19.92 1.71
N VAL A 6 1.07 -19.21 0.60
CA VAL A 6 1.52 -17.81 0.58
C VAL A 6 0.45 -17.00 -0.14
N ILE A 7 0.06 -15.86 0.43
CA ILE A 7 -0.95 -14.97 -0.13
C ILE A 7 -0.28 -13.64 -0.46
N LEU A 8 -0.42 -13.21 -1.71
CA LEU A 8 -0.17 -11.83 -2.12
C LEU A 8 -1.53 -11.11 -2.18
N CYS A 9 -1.69 -10.05 -1.40
CA CYS A 9 -2.90 -9.23 -1.38
C CYS A 9 -2.54 -7.82 -1.85
N VAL A 10 -3.21 -7.35 -2.91
CA VAL A 10 -3.05 -6.00 -3.45
C VAL A 10 -4.32 -5.21 -3.13
N LEU A 11 -4.18 -4.14 -2.35
CA LEU A 11 -5.25 -3.18 -2.09
C LEU A 11 -5.11 -2.05 -3.11
N ASP A 12 -5.86 -2.14 -4.21
CA ASP A 12 -5.76 -1.17 -5.32
C ASP A 12 -6.10 0.26 -4.84
N GLY A 13 -5.31 1.24 -5.27
CA GLY A 13 -5.45 2.64 -4.87
C GLY A 13 -5.15 2.95 -3.38
N TRP A 14 -4.57 2.00 -2.62
CA TRP A 14 -4.31 2.17 -1.20
C TRP A 14 -2.88 2.68 -0.92
N GLY A 15 -2.73 4.00 -0.84
CA GLY A 15 -1.45 4.68 -0.56
C GLY A 15 -1.23 5.08 0.89
N ILE A 16 -0.07 5.70 1.14
CA ILE A 16 0.29 6.31 2.44
C ILE A 16 0.29 7.84 2.26
N ALA A 17 -0.57 8.52 3.01
CA ALA A 17 -0.66 9.97 3.03
C ALA A 17 -0.91 10.46 4.46
N PRO A 18 -0.56 11.72 4.80
CA PRO A 18 -0.92 12.31 6.08
C PRO A 18 -2.43 12.26 6.36
N PRO A 19 -2.85 12.16 7.64
CA PRO A 19 -4.26 12.20 8.00
C PRO A 19 -4.88 13.55 7.66
N GLY A 20 -6.12 13.53 7.17
CA GLY A 20 -6.82 14.74 6.77
C GLY A 20 -8.20 14.47 6.17
N PRO A 21 -9.00 15.52 5.91
CA PRO A 21 -10.39 15.37 5.46
C PRO A 21 -10.53 14.69 4.08
N GLY A 22 -9.48 14.70 3.26
CA GLY A 22 -9.44 13.99 1.96
C GLY A 22 -8.87 12.57 2.03
N ASN A 23 -8.35 12.13 3.17
CA ASN A 23 -7.71 10.83 3.32
C ASN A 23 -8.72 9.81 3.85
N ALA A 24 -9.42 9.15 2.94
CA ALA A 24 -10.44 8.15 3.24
C ALA A 24 -9.92 6.99 4.11
N ILE A 25 -8.66 6.58 3.93
CA ILE A 25 -8.05 5.50 4.73
C ILE A 25 -7.94 5.93 6.20
N SER A 26 -7.44 7.14 6.45
CA SER A 26 -7.33 7.67 7.81
C SER A 26 -8.70 7.85 8.48
N ILE A 27 -9.71 8.28 7.70
CA ILE A 27 -11.09 8.45 8.18
C ILE A 27 -11.74 7.10 8.50
N ALA A 28 -11.52 6.09 7.66
CA ALA A 28 -12.10 4.75 7.83
C ALA A 28 -11.53 4.00 9.04
N ASN A 29 -10.30 4.32 9.46
CA ASN A 29 -9.61 3.70 10.60
C ASN A 29 -9.62 2.15 10.53
N PRO A 30 -8.95 1.55 9.53
CA PRO A 30 -9.03 0.13 9.22
C PRO A 30 -8.30 -0.73 10.27
N GLN A 31 -9.04 -1.19 11.28
CA GLN A 31 -8.49 -1.87 12.47
C GLN A 31 -7.59 -3.06 12.12
N THR A 32 -7.99 -3.91 11.17
CA THR A 32 -7.21 -5.08 10.76
C THR A 32 -5.87 -4.68 10.13
N PHE A 33 -5.86 -3.70 9.24
CA PHE A 33 -4.63 -3.25 8.59
C PHE A 33 -3.70 -2.55 9.59
N ASN A 34 -4.26 -1.73 10.48
CA ASN A 34 -3.52 -1.08 11.55
C ASN A 34 -2.86 -2.09 12.49
N TYR A 35 -3.58 -3.16 12.88
CA TYR A 35 -3.03 -4.25 13.67
C TYR A 35 -1.87 -4.94 12.95
N LEU A 36 -2.00 -5.22 11.65
CA LEU A 36 -0.93 -5.87 10.88
C LEU A 36 0.33 -5.01 10.81
N LEU A 37 0.19 -3.70 10.53
CA LEU A 37 1.31 -2.76 10.48
C LEU A 37 2.04 -2.63 11.84
N GLN A 38 1.31 -2.70 12.96
CA GLN A 38 1.92 -2.56 14.29
C GLN A 38 2.63 -3.82 14.78
N ASN A 39 2.18 -5.01 14.35
CA ASN A 39 2.58 -6.28 14.96
C ASN A 39 3.47 -7.15 14.05
N TYR A 40 3.65 -6.80 12.77
CA TYR A 40 4.47 -7.56 11.83
C TYR A 40 5.46 -6.66 11.08
N PRO A 41 6.57 -7.20 10.56
CA PRO A 41 7.52 -6.42 9.76
C PRO A 41 6.84 -5.78 8.55
N SER A 42 7.02 -4.46 8.41
CA SER A 42 6.46 -3.67 7.33
C SER A 42 7.49 -2.68 6.78
N THR A 43 7.36 -2.33 5.51
CA THR A 43 8.16 -1.29 4.85
C THR A 43 7.29 -0.50 3.87
N GLN A 44 7.84 0.55 3.27
CA GLN A 44 7.19 1.37 2.25
C GLN A 44 7.99 1.28 0.95
N LEU A 45 7.29 1.34 -0.19
CA LEU A 45 7.88 1.31 -1.52
C LEU A 45 7.37 2.50 -2.34
N LEU A 46 8.20 2.99 -3.26
CA LEU A 46 7.77 3.94 -4.28
C LEU A 46 6.96 3.20 -5.34
N ALA A 47 5.79 3.74 -5.69
CA ALA A 47 4.85 3.11 -6.63
C ALA A 47 4.47 4.05 -7.79
N SER A 48 5.30 5.04 -8.08
CA SER A 48 5.08 6.03 -9.15
C SER A 48 6.39 6.55 -9.71
N GLY A 49 6.32 7.28 -10.82
CA GLY A 49 7.47 7.86 -11.48
C GLY A 49 8.55 6.82 -11.87
N PRO A 50 9.85 7.18 -11.81
CA PRO A 50 10.93 6.33 -12.31
C PRO A 50 11.05 4.98 -11.59
N ALA A 51 10.53 4.86 -10.36
CA ALA A 51 10.56 3.61 -9.60
C ALA A 51 9.76 2.48 -10.27
N VAL A 52 8.79 2.83 -11.12
CA VAL A 52 7.96 1.90 -11.91
C VAL A 52 8.12 2.14 -13.41
N GLY A 53 9.19 2.84 -13.83
CA GLY A 53 9.46 3.08 -15.25
C GLY A 53 8.68 4.23 -15.90
N LEU A 54 8.03 5.09 -15.09
CA LEU A 54 7.35 6.29 -15.57
C LEU A 54 8.26 7.55 -15.50
N PRO A 55 7.96 8.60 -16.29
CA PRO A 55 8.53 9.93 -16.10
C PRO A 55 8.41 10.47 -14.67
N GLU A 56 9.33 11.34 -14.28
CA GLU A 56 9.30 12.01 -12.98
C GLU A 56 7.98 12.81 -12.79
N GLY A 57 7.39 12.66 -11.60
CA GLY A 57 6.13 13.33 -11.24
C GLY A 57 4.87 12.68 -11.80
N GLN A 58 4.98 11.59 -12.58
CA GLN A 58 3.80 10.87 -13.06
C GLN A 58 3.29 9.87 -12.02
N ASP A 59 1.98 9.94 -11.77
CA ASP A 59 1.28 9.01 -10.88
C ASP A 59 1.33 7.56 -11.42
N GLY A 60 1.45 6.62 -10.50
CA GLY A 60 1.35 5.19 -10.80
C GLY A 60 -0.07 4.75 -11.12
N ASN A 61 -0.22 3.54 -11.62
CA ASN A 61 -1.51 2.93 -11.94
C ASN A 61 -1.41 1.39 -11.84
N SER A 62 -2.53 0.70 -11.99
CA SER A 62 -2.60 -0.76 -11.79
C SER A 62 -1.83 -1.60 -12.83
N GLU A 63 -1.42 -1.03 -13.96
CA GLU A 63 -0.64 -1.73 -15.00
C GLU A 63 0.87 -1.62 -14.79
N THR A 64 1.33 -0.49 -14.24
CA THR A 64 2.73 -0.05 -14.33
C THR A 64 3.60 -0.56 -13.18
#